data_AF-A0A2K1JQ85-F1
#
_entry.id   AF-A0A2K1JQ85-F1
#
_cell.length_a   1.000
_cell.length_b   1.000
_cell.length_c   1.000
_cell.angle_alpha   90.00
_cell.angle_beta   90.00
_cell.angle_gamma   90.00
#
_symmetry.space_group_name_H-M   'P 1'
#
loop_
_entity.id
_entity.type
_entity.pdbx_description
1 polymer ?
#
loop_
_entity_poly.entity_id
_entity_poly.type
_entity_poly.pdbx_seq_one_letter_code
_entity_poly.pdbx_strand_id
1 'polypeptide(L)' 'MEKSLGNTIEPRDLVSKFGLDAVRYYFLKEIDFGKDGDFFEKRFIEIVNANLANIIGNSTMIDLVV' A
#
# COMPACT_ATOMS: atom_id res chain seq x y z
N MET A 1 -2.18 -7.41 -15.48
CA MET A 1 -2.30 -8.51 -14.51
C MET A 1 -3.02 -9.68 -15.19
N GLU A 2 -2.40 -10.84 -15.32
CA GLU A 2 -3.02 -12.01 -15.96
C GLU A 2 -3.32 -13.11 -14.95
N LYS A 3 -4.56 -13.60 -14.95
CA LYS A 3 -4.98 -14.77 -14.15
C LYS A 3 -4.21 -16.04 -14.52
N SER A 4 -3.69 -16.13 -15.75
CA SER A 4 -3.00 -17.33 -16.25
C SER A 4 -1.54 -17.45 -15.80
N LEU A 5 -0.91 -16.36 -15.34
CA LEU A 5 0.50 -16.33 -14.93
C LEU A 5 0.69 -16.44 -13.40
N GLY A 6 -0.40 -16.62 -12.64
CA GLY A 6 -0.34 -16.71 -11.17
C GLY A 6 0.01 -15.41 -10.44
N ASN A 7 0.24 -14.32 -11.18
CA ASN A 7 0.63 -13.01 -10.65
C ASN A 7 -0.60 -12.11 -10.39
N THR A 8 -1.67 -12.72 -9.88
CA THR A 8 -2.91 -12.02 -9.51
C THR A 8 -2.85 -11.68 -8.03
N ILE A 9 -3.01 -10.41 -7.72
CA ILE A 9 -3.04 -9.93 -6.34
C ILE A 9 -4.50 -9.68 -5.99
N GLU A 10 -5.02 -10.46 -5.05
CA GLU A 10 -6.39 -10.30 -4.56
C GLU A 10 -6.46 -9.10 -3.61
N PRO A 11 -7.31 -8.09 -3.91
CA PRO A 11 -7.43 -6.90 -3.05
C PRO A 11 -7.86 -7.25 -1.63
N ARG A 12 -8.62 -8.33 -1.44
CA ARG A 12 -9.03 -8.81 -0.11
C ARG A 12 -7.84 -9.25 0.74
N ASP A 13 -6.85 -9.89 0.13
CA ASP A 13 -5.65 -10.33 0.82
C ASP A 13 -4.78 -9.14 1.22
N LEU A 14 -4.68 -8.13 0.36
CA LEU A 14 -3.99 -6.88 0.69
C LEU A 14 -4.66 -6.16 1.86
N VAL A 15 -5.99 -6.05 1.86
CA VAL A 15 -6.73 -5.42 2.96
C VAL A 15 -6.58 -6.21 4.25
N SER A 16 -6.58 -7.54 4.19
CA SER A 16 -6.35 -8.40 5.35
C SER A 16 -4.95 -8.24 5.95
N LYS A 17 -3.93 -8.09 5.09
CA LYS A 17 -2.52 -7.94 5.51
C LYS A 17 -2.16 -6.54 6.01
N PHE A 18 -2.63 -5.50 5.32
CA PHE A 18 -2.15 -4.13 5.52
C PHE A 18 -3.23 -3.15 5.99
N GLY A 19 -4.48 -3.58 6.06
CA GLY A 19 -5.61 -2.73 6.44
C GLY A 19 -6.21 -1.96 5.26
N LEU A 20 -7.49 -1.64 5.40
CA LEU A 20 -8.29 -1.01 4.34
C LEU A 20 -7.76 0.38 3.94
N ASP A 21 -7.37 1.18 4.93
CA ASP A 21 -6.96 2.57 4.70
C ASP A 21 -5.61 2.68 4.00
N ALA A 22 -4.65 1.80 4.34
CA ALA A 22 -3.36 1.74 3.66
C ALA A 22 -3.52 1.38 2.17
N VAL A 23 -4.36 0.40 1.88
CA VAL A 23 -4.67 -0.04 0.51
C VAL A 23 -5.32 1.09 -0.29
N ARG A 24 -6.33 1.76 0.27
CA ARG A 24 -6.98 2.90 -0.38
C ARG A 24 -6.02 4.06 -0.61
N TYR A 25 -5.23 4.40 0.41
CA TYR A 25 -4.26 5.49 0.33
C TYR A 25 -3.25 5.26 -0.80
N TYR A 26 -2.69 4.05 -0.89
CA TYR A 26 -1.76 3.71 -1.96
C TYR A 26 -2.39 3.89 -3.34
N PHE A 27 -3.57 3.29 -3.58
CA PHE A 27 -4.20 3.35 -4.90
C PHE A 27 -4.60 4.78 -5.30
N LEU A 28 -5.05 5.60 -4.34
CA LEU A 28 -5.36 7.00 -4.62
C LEU A 28 -4.12 7.86 -4.90
N LYS A 29 -2.96 7.47 -4.36
CA LYS A 29 -1.72 8.24 -4.50
C LYS A 29 -0.88 7.84 -5.72
N GLU A 30 -0.90 6.56 -6.07
CA GLU A 30 0.02 5.98 -7.06
C GLU A 30 -0.62 5.69 -8.42
N ILE A 31 -1.94 5.55 -8.48
CA ILE A 31 -2.64 5.33 -9.74
C ILE A 31 -3.16 6.66 -10.27
N ASP A 32 -2.51 7.14 -11.33
CA ASP A 32 -3.03 8.23 -12.16
C ASP A 32 -4.34 7.77 -12.84
N PHE A 33 -5.39 8.58 -12.74
CA PHE A 33 -6.63 8.32 -13.46
C PHE A 33 -6.39 8.26 -14.98
N GLY A 34 -6.82 7.16 -15.61
CA GLY A 34 -6.74 6.97 -17.05
C GLY A 34 -5.44 6.35 -17.56
N LYS A 35 -4.53 5.93 -16.67
CA LYS A 35 -3.37 5.09 -17.01
C LYS A 35 -3.46 3.75 -16.30
N ASP A 36 -2.88 2.72 -16.92
CA ASP A 36 -2.69 1.44 -16.24
C ASP A 36 -1.64 1.62 -15.15
N GLY A 37 -2.06 1.44 -13.90
CA GLY A 37 -1.19 1.47 -12.73
C GLY A 37 -0.51 0.12 -12.53
N ASP A 38 0.82 0.11 -12.50
CA ASP A 38 1.58 -1.07 -12.11
C ASP A 38 1.64 -1.18 -10.58
N PHE A 39 1.22 -2.33 -10.06
CA PHE A 39 1.32 -2.63 -8.64
C PHE A 39 2.59 -3.44 -8.35
N PHE A 40 3.40 -2.95 -7.40
CA PHE A 40 4.53 -3.68 -6.84
C PHE A 40 4.45 -3.67 -5.31
N GLU A 41 4.41 -4.85 -4.68
CA GLU A 41 4.24 -4.98 -3.22
C GLU A 41 5.36 -4.25 -2.43
N LYS A 42 6.60 -4.29 -2.92
CA LYS A 42 7.71 -3.55 -2.30
C LYS A 42 7.46 -2.04 -2.28
N ARG A 43 7.00 -1.47 -3.40
CA ARG A 43 6.68 -0.03 -3.52
C ARG A 43 5.48 0.33 -2.65
N PHE A 44 4.48 -0.55 -2.58
CA PHE A 44 3.36 -0.42 -1.65
C PHE A 44 3.84 -0.29 -0.20
N ILE A 45 4.69 -1.21 0.26
CA ILE A 45 5.25 -1.20 1.62
C ILE A 45 6.04 0.09 1.88
N GLU A 46 6.89 0.51 0.94
CA GLU A 46 7.68 1.75 1.06
C GLU A 46 6.79 2.99 1.22
N ILE A 47 5.72 3.10 0.44
CA ILE A 47 4.80 4.25 0.48
C ILE A 47 3.95 4.26 1.74
N VAL A 48 3.45 3.09 2.16
CA VAL A 48 2.66 2.96 3.39
C VAL A 48 3.54 3.26 4.60
N ASN A 49 4.75 2.71 4.67
CA ASN A 49 5.71 2.99 5.74
C ASN A 49 6.13 4.45 5.77
N ALA A 50 6.40 5.07 4.62
CA ALA A 50 6.69 6.49 4.55
C ALA A 50 5.51 7.34 5.04
N ASN A 51 4.27 6.96 4.71
CA ASN A 51 3.08 7.65 5.18
C ASN A 51 2.89 7.47 6.70
N LEU A 52 3.04 6.26 7.22
CA LEU A 52 3.00 5.98 8.66
C LEU A 52 4.08 6.74 9.42
N ALA A 53 5.32 6.71 8.94
CA ALA A 53 6.43 7.45 9.53
C ALA A 53 6.18 8.97 9.52
N ASN A 54 5.55 9.51 8.48
CA ASN A 54 5.17 10.92 8.44
C ASN A 54 4.03 11.24 9.41
N ILE A 55 3.02 10.38 9.53
CA ILE A 55 1.88 10.58 10.45
C ILE A 55 2.34 10.47 11.91
N ILE A 56 3.12 9.43 12.24
CA ILE A 56 3.68 9.20 13.58
C ILE A 56 4.72 10.29 13.90
N GLY A 57 5.59 10.62 12.94
CA GLY A 57 6.58 11.69 13.06
C GLY A 57 5.97 13.09 13.23
N ASN A 58 4.74 13.31 12.76
CA ASN A 58 4.03 14.59 12.88
C ASN A 58 3.13 14.70 14.12
N SER A 59 3.04 13.68 14.98
CA SER A 59 2.21 13.79 16.20
C SER A 59 2.81 13.21 17.46
N THR A 60 3.60 12.14 17.43
CA THR A 60 4.40 11.68 18.57
C THR A 60 5.07 10.39 18.11
N MET A 61 6.40 10.35 18.21
CA MET A 61 7.16 9.11 18.31
C MET A 61 6.53 8.25 19.41
N ILE A 62 5.70 7.28 19.03
CA ILE A 62 5.35 6.15 19.87
C ILE A 62 5.74 4.92 19.08
N ASP A 63 6.85 4.38 19.57
CA ASP A 63 7.44 3.08 19.33
C ASP A 63 6.42 2.02 18.91
N LEU A 64 6.60 1.43 17.73
CA LEU A 64 6.14 0.07 17.51
C LEU A 64 6.96 -0.61 16.40
N VAL A 65 7.59 -1.71 16.83
CA VAL A 65 8.09 -2.86 16.06
C VAL A 65 9.49 -2.71 15.45
N VAL A 66 10.50 -3.05 16.28
CA VAL A 66 11.29 -4.26 16.03
C VAL A 66 10.69 -5.39 16.86
#